data_AF-A0A8S1DRE5-F1
#
_entry.id   AF-A0A8S1DRE5-F1
#
_cell.length_a   1.000
_cell.length_b   1.000
_cell.length_c   1.000
_cell.angle_alpha   90.00
_cell.angle_beta   90.00
_cell.angle_gamma   90.00
#
_symmetry.space_group_name_H-M   'P 1'
#
loop_
_entity.id
_entity.type
_entity.pdbx_description
1 polymer ?
#
loop_
_entity_poly.entity_id
_entity_poly.type
_entity_poly.pdbx_seq_one_letter_code
_entity_poly.pdbx_strand_id
1 'polypeptide(L)'
;MLPVLVNLLRPYVAYVTFPVALVFGFVGYNIENWVSDKYTPYSKSVLEVRKERQEREGKAELHIPKTIFEKNVSPSLQQDATKAVN
;
A
#
# COMPACT_ATOMS: atom_id res chain seq x y z
N MET A 1 -27.69 22.77 -42.64
CA MET A 1 -28.66 22.11 -41.73
C MET A 1 -27.98 21.30 -40.63
N LEU A 2 -27.06 20.37 -40.93
CA LEU A 2 -26.26 19.62 -39.95
C LEU A 2 -25.57 20.48 -38.86
N PRO A 3 -24.86 21.59 -39.18
CA PRO A 3 -24.20 22.41 -38.15
C PRO A 3 -25.18 23.07 -37.17
N VAL A 4 -26.42 23.32 -37.59
CA VAL A 4 -27.48 23.87 -36.73
C VAL A 4 -27.96 22.82 -35.73
N LEU A 5 -28.15 21.58 -36.19
CA LEU A 5 -28.47 20.43 -35.33
C LEU A 5 -27.39 20.17 -34.29
N VAL A 6 -26.12 20.16 -34.70
CA VAL A 6 -24.98 19.93 -33.79
C VAL A 6 -24.90 21.03 -32.72
N ASN A 7 -25.11 22.29 -33.10
CA ASN A 7 -25.11 23.40 -32.15
C ASN A 7 -26.26 23.31 -31.13
N LEU A 8 -27.44 22.85 -31.55
CA LEU A 8 -28.58 22.61 -30.65
C LEU A 8 -28.35 21.43 -29.70
N LEU A 9 -27.69 20.38 -30.17
CA LEU A 9 -27.41 19.17 -29.37
C LEU A 9 -26.26 19.39 -28.36
N ARG A 10 -25.29 20.25 -28.68
CA ARG A 10 -24.09 20.54 -27.87
C ARG A 10 -24.33 20.74 -26.36
N PRO A 11 -25.28 21.58 -25.91
CA PRO A 11 -25.53 21.75 -24.47
C PRO A 11 -26.08 20.50 -23.78
N TYR A 12 -26.77 19.63 -24.53
CA TYR A 12 -27.38 18.41 -24.01
C TYR A 12 -26.46 17.20 -24.06
N VAL A 13 -25.32 17.29 -24.75
CA VAL A 13 -24.37 16.18 -24.92
C VAL A 13 -23.98 15.58 -23.58
N ALA A 14 -23.58 16.40 -22.59
CA ALA A 14 -23.15 15.91 -21.29
C ALA A 14 -24.23 15.10 -20.55
N TYR A 15 -25.50 15.50 -20.67
CA TYR A 15 -26.62 14.83 -20.03
C TYR A 15 -26.95 13.48 -20.66
N VAL A 16 -26.59 13.27 -21.93
CA VAL A 16 -26.81 12.01 -22.65
C VAL A 16 -25.57 11.11 -22.58
N THR A 17 -24.37 11.67 -22.72
CA THR A 17 -23.14 10.89 -22.73
C THR A 17 -22.81 10.31 -21.37
N PHE A 18 -23.09 11.03 -20.28
CA PHE A 18 -22.82 10.56 -18.92
C PHE A 18 -23.58 9.27 -18.57
N PRO A 19 -24.92 9.18 -18.68
CA PRO A 19 -25.64 7.95 -18.37
C PRO A 19 -25.25 6.81 -19.33
N VAL A 20 -24.98 7.11 -20.60
CA VAL A 20 -24.50 6.12 -21.56
C VAL A 20 -23.14 5.56 -21.14
N ALA A 21 -22.21 6.42 -20.75
CA ALA A 21 -20.89 6.03 -20.26
C ALA A 21 -20.98 5.19 -18.98
N LEU A 22 -21.89 5.51 -18.06
CA LEU A 22 -22.16 4.69 -16.87
C LEU A 22 -22.63 3.28 -17.23
N VAL A 23 -23.56 3.15 -18.18
CA VAL A 23 -24.04 1.84 -18.65
C VAL A 23 -22.90 1.04 -19.27
N PHE A 24 -22.11 1.65 -20.15
CA PHE A 24 -20.95 0.99 -20.75
C PHE A 24 -19.89 0.61 -19.72
N GLY A 25 -19.64 1.46 -18.73
CA GLY A 25 -18.73 1.15 -17.62
C GLY A 25 -19.22 -0.02 -16.78
N PHE A 26 -20.52 -0.06 -16.47
CA PHE A 26 -21.13 -1.17 -15.75
C PHE A 26 -21.04 -2.48 -16.55
N VAL A 27 -21.41 -2.46 -17.82
CA VAL A 27 -21.33 -3.64 -18.70
C VAL A 27 -19.86 -4.09 -18.84
N GLY A 28 -18.94 -3.15 -19.07
CA GLY A 28 -17.50 -3.42 -19.16
C GLY A 28 -16.95 -4.04 -17.89
N TYR A 29 -17.35 -3.56 -16.71
CA TYR A 29 -16.94 -4.14 -15.43
C TYR A 29 -17.39 -5.60 -15.27
N ASN A 30 -18.63 -5.92 -15.69
CA ASN A 30 -19.13 -7.28 -15.65
C ASN A 30 -18.40 -8.20 -16.64
N ILE A 31 -18.12 -7.70 -17.85
CA ILE A 31 -17.36 -8.44 -18.88
C ILE A 31 -15.93 -8.67 -18.41
N GLU A 32 -15.26 -7.64 -17.88
CA GLU A 32 -13.93 -7.75 -17.30
C GLU A 32 -13.91 -8.80 -16.19
N ASN A 33 -14.92 -8.82 -15.33
CA ASN A 33 -15.02 -9.81 -14.26
C ASN A 33 -15.28 -11.24 -14.77
N TRP A 34 -15.90 -11.40 -15.93
CA TRP A 34 -16.13 -12.71 -16.55
C TRP A 34 -14.91 -13.23 -17.31
N VAL A 35 -14.16 -12.33 -17.97
CA VAL A 35 -13.02 -12.67 -18.83
C VAL A 35 -11.70 -12.68 -18.05
N SER A 36 -11.55 -11.81 -17.05
CA SER A 36 -10.32 -11.67 -16.27
C SER A 36 -10.36 -12.59 -15.07
N ASP A 37 -9.42 -13.52 -15.03
CA ASP A 37 -9.16 -14.37 -13.87
C ASP A 37 -8.45 -13.50 -12.80
N LYS A 38 -9.20 -12.67 -12.08
CA LYS A 38 -8.71 -11.71 -11.05
C LYS A 38 -8.15 -12.38 -9.79
N TYR A 39 -7.84 -13.67 -9.84
CA TYR A 39 -7.11 -14.36 -8.79
C TYR A 39 -5.61 -14.05 -8.94
N THR A 40 -5.23 -12.82 -8.63
CA THR A 40 -3.83 -12.58 -8.26
C THR A 40 -3.58 -13.36 -6.96
N PRO A 41 -2.70 -14.38 -6.97
CA PRO A 41 -2.41 -15.10 -5.76
C PRO A 41 -1.87 -14.10 -4.74
N TYR A 42 -2.51 -14.05 -3.58
CA TYR A 42 -2.13 -13.13 -2.52
C TYR A 42 -0.68 -13.39 -2.10
N SER A 43 0.23 -12.49 -2.47
CA SER A 43 1.57 -12.44 -1.90
C SER A 43 1.53 -11.55 -0.66
N LYS A 44 1.85 -12.11 0.50
CA LYS A 44 1.99 -11.32 1.74
C LYS A 44 2.89 -10.12 1.50
N SER A 45 2.49 -8.95 1.97
CA SER A 45 3.33 -7.76 1.90
C SER A 45 4.63 -7.99 2.69
N VAL A 46 5.72 -7.32 2.31
CA VAL A 46 6.99 -7.44 3.03
C VAL A 46 6.83 -7.09 4.53
N LEU A 47 5.90 -6.18 4.85
CA LEU A 47 5.58 -5.81 6.23
C LEU A 47 4.87 -6.93 6.98
N GLU A 48 3.91 -7.61 6.35
CA GLU A 48 3.25 -8.78 6.96
C GLU A 48 4.23 -9.92 7.20
N VAL A 49 5.10 -10.20 6.23
CA VAL A 49 6.14 -11.23 6.38
C VAL A 49 7.11 -10.87 7.51
N ARG A 50 7.43 -9.58 7.70
CA ARG A 50 8.28 -9.11 8.81
C ARG A 50 7.59 -9.25 10.16
N LYS A 51 6.31 -8.89 10.25
CA LYS A 51 5.51 -9.06 11.46
C LYS A 51 5.37 -10.54 11.83
N GLU A 52 5.08 -11.39 10.85
CA GLU A 52 4.99 -12.84 11.04
C GLU A 52 6.32 -13.44 11.51
N ARG A 53 7.47 -12.94 11.01
CA ARG A 53 8.79 -13.33 11.55
C ARG A 53 8.99 -12.87 12.99
N GLN A 54 8.64 -11.63 13.30
CA GLN A 54 8.74 -11.07 14.65
C GLN A 54 7.82 -11.80 15.66
N GLU A 55 6.65 -12.26 15.22
CA GLU A 55 5.73 -13.07 16.01
C GLU A 55 6.23 -14.52 16.20
N ARG A 56 6.81 -15.13 15.14
CA ARG A 56 7.34 -16.51 15.19
C ARG A 56 8.65 -16.64 15.97
N GLU A 57 9.56 -15.69 15.83
CA GLU A 57 10.87 -15.71 16.50
C GLU A 57 10.79 -15.19 17.95
N GLY A 58 9.58 -14.81 18.39
CA GLY A 58 9.35 -14.13 19.65
C GLY A 58 9.96 -12.73 19.64
N LYS A 59 9.56 -11.89 20.61
CA LYS A 59 10.33 -10.68 20.93
C LYS A 59 11.68 -11.14 21.48
N ALA A 60 12.61 -11.54 20.61
CA ALA A 60 14.01 -11.42 20.95
C ALA A 60 14.17 -9.94 21.30
N GLU A 61 14.35 -9.65 22.59
CA GLU A 61 14.75 -8.35 23.07
C GLU A 61 16.12 -8.06 22.45
N LEU A 62 16.11 -7.65 21.18
CA LEU A 62 17.22 -7.01 20.53
C LEU A 62 17.48 -5.79 21.39
N HIS A 63 18.55 -5.86 22.18
CA HIS A 63 19.12 -4.71 22.87
C HIS A 63 19.53 -3.73 21.76
N ILE A 64 18.59 -2.89 21.34
CA ILE A 64 18.84 -1.82 20.38
C ILE A 64 19.47 -0.72 21.22
N PRO A 65 20.77 -0.46 21.06
CA PRO A 65 21.41 0.60 21.80
C PRO A 65 20.72 1.93 21.47
N LYS A 66 20.39 2.72 22.50
CA LYS A 66 19.71 4.02 22.30
C LYS A 66 20.59 4.99 21.54
N THR A 67 21.91 4.79 21.60
CA THR A 67 22.90 5.65 20.96
C THR A 67 24.03 4.83 20.34
N ILE A 68 24.69 5.39 19.32
CA ILE A 68 25.84 4.76 18.64
C ILE A 68 27.00 4.49 19.62
N PHE A 69 27.08 5.26 20.71
CA PHE A 69 28.13 5.17 21.72
C PHE A 69 28.06 3.89 22.56
N GLU A 70 26.87 3.33 22.78
CA GLU A 70 26.72 2.05 23.49
C GLU A 70 27.28 0.87 22.68
N LYS A 71 27.32 1.00 21.34
CA LYS A 71 27.91 -0.01 20.45
C LYS A 71 29.43 0.08 20.36
N ASN A 72 29.99 1.27 20.53
CA ASN A 72 31.41 1.58 20.33
C ASN A 72 32.03 2.22 21.58
N VAL A 73 31.81 1.62 22.75
CA VAL A 73 32.45 2.03 23.99
C VAL A 73 33.89 1.54 24.03
N SER A 74 34.82 2.46 24.31
CA SER A 74 36.23 2.13 24.53
C SER A 74 36.39 1.18 25.74
N PRO A 75 37.42 0.32 25.77
CA PRO A 75 37.56 -0.71 26.81
C PRO A 75 37.61 -0.18 28.25
N SER A 76 38.06 1.06 28.46
CA SER A 76 38.06 1.73 29.77
C SER A 76 36.65 2.12 30.21
N LEU A 77 35.80 2.58 29.30
CA LEU A 77 34.43 3.02 29.58
C LEU A 77 33.45 1.86 29.79
N GLN A 78 33.76 0.68 29.24
CA GLN A 78 32.94 -0.52 29.47
C GLN A 78 32.92 -0.90 30.95
N GLN A 79 34.03 -0.75 31.67
CA GLN A 79 34.14 -1.16 33.07
C GLN A 79 33.22 -0.34 33.99
N ASP A 80 33.01 0.94 33.67
CA ASP A 80 32.13 1.83 34.43
C ASP A 80 30.65 1.57 34.10
N ALA A 81 30.34 1.26 32.84
CA ALA A 81 28.99 0.89 32.42
C ALA A 81 28.51 -0.42 33.07
N THR A 82 29.38 -1.42 33.20
CA THR A 82 29.01 -2.70 33.84
C THR A 82 28.84 -2.58 35.36
N LYS A 83 29.51 -1.61 36.01
CA LYS A 83 29.35 -1.34 37.45
C LYS A 83 28.06 -0.57 37.78
N ALA A 84 27.55 0.25 36.86
CA ALA A 84 26.33 1.02 37.07
C ALA A 84 25.03 0.20 36.95
N VAL A 85 25.14 -1.05 36.50
CA VAL A 85 24.01 -1.97 36.26
C VAL A 85 23.86 -3.04 37.37
N ASN A 86 24.84 -3.16 38.28
CA ASN A 86 24.73 -3.95 39.52
C ASN A 86 24.35 -3.04 40.70
#